data_AF-A0A1T4YUD8-F1
#
_entry.id   AF-A0A1T4YUD8-F1
#
_cell.length_a   1.000
_cell.length_b   1.000
_cell.length_c   1.000
_cell.angle_alpha   90.00
_cell.angle_beta   90.00
_cell.angle_gamma   90.00
#
_symmetry.space_group_name_H-M   'P 1'
#
loop_
_entity.id
_entity.type
_entity.pdbx_description
1 polymer ?
#
loop_
_entity_poly.entity_id
_entity_poly.type
_entity_poly.pdbx_seq_one_letter_code
_entity_poly.pdbx_strand_id
1 'polypeptide(L)'
;MSIRGYSPAEPAWTGTANALSRGFGVLGDEWTLFLLRFALLGCRRYTEFSSRMPISHAVLSGRLEALVKAGLMERHEYQQRPPRAEYLLTDSGRATWPILAAIWGWERTWVDEHSYETPPMRHVTCGNEITPVLVCRECHQPVGVQDLDTAWGPSGGWRSSVPEVTTRRRSSTRGTAVGHTFYPDTMAIFGNRWSWALMGAALLGVRRFSEFESALGLPPSLLSSRLSTLREHGILDQVTGESSAERPEYRLTEKGLAFFPVIAMTIGWAERWFDTGDGPALVQTHRSCGAEFHGVLACDHCGEDLRGTSIDLSALDETT
;
A
#
# COMPACT_ATOMS: atom_id res chain seq x y z
N MET A 1 19.20 5.86 -15.55
CA MET A 1 20.06 4.86 -14.88
C MET A 1 19.30 3.53 -14.89
N SER A 2 19.74 2.56 -15.70
CA SER A 2 19.02 1.31 -15.93
C SER A 2 19.35 0.31 -14.82
N ILE A 3 18.36 -0.07 -14.01
CA ILE A 3 18.46 -1.27 -13.17
C ILE A 3 18.55 -2.44 -14.16
N ARG A 4 19.77 -2.96 -14.38
CA ARG A 4 20.04 -4.06 -15.32
C ARG A 4 19.14 -5.25 -14.98
N GLY A 5 18.20 -5.58 -15.88
CA GLY A 5 17.72 -6.93 -16.20
C GLY A 5 17.54 -7.89 -15.02
N TYR A 6 17.03 -7.40 -13.89
CA TYR A 6 16.96 -8.16 -12.66
C TYR A 6 15.59 -8.85 -12.58
N SER A 7 15.52 -10.06 -13.14
CA SER A 7 14.50 -11.04 -12.76
C SER A 7 15.19 -12.05 -11.87
N PRO A 8 14.98 -12.04 -10.54
CA PRO A 8 15.50 -13.11 -9.71
C PRO A 8 14.96 -14.45 -10.24
N ALA A 9 15.77 -15.51 -10.19
CA ALA A 9 15.28 -16.84 -10.49
C ALA A 9 14.07 -17.14 -9.59
N GLU A 10 12.90 -17.32 -10.19
CA GLU A 10 11.67 -17.56 -9.43
C GLU A 10 11.71 -18.97 -8.84
N PRO A 11 11.34 -19.14 -7.56
CA PRO A 11 11.11 -20.47 -7.01
C PRO A 11 9.94 -21.15 -7.74
N ALA A 12 9.92 -22.48 -7.72
CA ALA A 12 8.84 -23.24 -8.33
C ALA A 12 7.51 -22.89 -7.65
N TRP A 13 6.49 -22.56 -8.44
CA TRP A 13 5.17 -22.24 -7.90
C TRP A 13 4.57 -23.44 -7.17
N THR A 14 4.29 -23.27 -5.89
CA THR A 14 3.77 -24.33 -5.01
C THR A 14 2.25 -24.49 -5.07
N GLY A 15 1.56 -23.63 -5.82
CA GLY A 15 0.09 -23.64 -5.92
C GLY A 15 -0.64 -22.77 -4.89
N THR A 16 0.10 -22.08 -4.00
CA THR A 16 -0.48 -21.32 -2.88
C THR A 16 -0.11 -19.85 -2.91
N ALA A 17 -1.04 -18.99 -2.47
CA ALA A 17 -0.78 -17.58 -2.21
C ALA A 17 0.14 -17.39 -0.98
N ASN A 18 1.11 -16.49 -1.09
CA ASN A 18 2.05 -16.16 -0.01
C ASN A 18 1.56 -14.97 0.85
N ALA A 19 2.40 -14.56 1.80
CA ALA A 19 2.12 -13.46 2.72
C ALA A 19 1.80 -12.15 1.99
N LEU A 20 2.52 -11.82 0.92
CA LEU A 20 2.28 -10.62 0.11
C LEU A 20 0.88 -10.64 -0.50
N SER A 21 0.47 -11.74 -1.13
CA SER A 21 -0.87 -11.87 -1.71
C SER A 21 -1.98 -11.60 -0.69
N ARG A 22 -1.82 -12.10 0.54
CA ARG A 22 -2.78 -11.86 1.64
C ARG A 22 -2.77 -10.41 2.10
N GLY A 23 -1.59 -9.84 2.36
CA GLY A 23 -1.46 -8.46 2.82
C GLY A 23 -2.02 -7.45 1.81
N PHE A 24 -1.65 -7.57 0.54
CA PHE A 24 -2.18 -6.71 -0.52
C PHE A 24 -3.66 -6.95 -0.79
N GLY A 25 -4.16 -8.18 -0.63
CA GLY A 25 -5.58 -8.48 -0.73
C GLY A 25 -6.42 -7.76 0.33
N VAL A 26 -5.90 -7.60 1.54
CA VAL A 26 -6.58 -6.87 2.63
C VAL A 26 -6.54 -5.36 2.39
N LEU A 27 -5.38 -4.80 2.05
CA LEU A 27 -5.18 -3.36 1.91
C LEU A 27 -5.60 -2.78 0.55
N GLY A 28 -5.84 -3.63 -0.45
CA GLY A 28 -6.27 -3.24 -1.79
C GLY A 28 -7.70 -2.70 -1.90
N ASP A 29 -8.39 -2.49 -0.77
CA ASP A 29 -9.72 -1.92 -0.68
C ASP A 29 -9.68 -0.54 0.01
N GLU A 30 -10.17 0.48 -0.69
CA GLU A 30 -10.21 1.87 -0.23
C GLU A 30 -10.86 2.00 1.16
N TRP A 31 -12.01 1.35 1.37
CA TRP A 31 -12.76 1.42 2.61
C TRP A 31 -12.03 0.74 3.77
N THR A 32 -11.27 -0.33 3.50
CA THR A 32 -10.38 -0.93 4.50
C THR A 32 -9.35 0.08 5.00
N LEU A 33 -8.70 0.84 4.12
CA LEU A 33 -7.72 1.86 4.53
C LEU A 33 -8.37 2.95 5.41
N PHE A 34 -9.60 3.38 5.08
CA PHE A 34 -10.36 4.33 5.90
C PHE A 34 -10.74 3.76 7.26
N LEU A 35 -11.25 2.54 7.31
CA LEU A 35 -11.60 1.87 8.56
C LEU A 35 -10.38 1.76 9.48
N LEU A 36 -9.24 1.34 8.94
CA LEU A 36 -7.99 1.25 9.69
C LEU A 36 -7.52 2.62 10.17
N ARG A 37 -7.57 3.65 9.31
CA ARG A 37 -7.26 5.03 9.69
C ARG A 37 -8.13 5.52 10.84
N PHE A 38 -9.46 5.42 10.72
CA PHE A 38 -10.35 5.86 11.79
C PHE A 38 -10.14 5.06 13.08
N ALA A 39 -9.90 3.75 12.97
CA ALA A 39 -9.64 2.93 14.15
C ALA A 39 -8.33 3.28 14.86
N LEU A 40 -7.28 3.65 14.11
CA LEU A 40 -6.02 4.15 14.66
C LEU A 40 -6.20 5.50 15.36
N LEU A 41 -7.13 6.32 14.88
CA LEU A 41 -7.56 7.58 15.52
C LEU A 41 -8.53 7.36 16.69
N GLY A 42 -8.80 6.11 17.08
CA GLY A 42 -9.61 5.79 18.25
C GLY A 42 -11.10 5.58 17.99
N CYS A 43 -11.53 5.52 16.73
CA CYS A 43 -12.89 5.07 16.37
C CYS A 43 -13.06 3.57 16.70
N ARG A 44 -14.06 3.21 17.50
CA ARG A 44 -14.25 1.82 17.96
C ARG A 44 -15.68 1.33 17.73
N ARG A 45 -16.65 2.23 17.68
CA ARG A 45 -18.07 1.85 17.61
C ARG A 45 -18.58 1.91 16.17
N TYR A 46 -19.52 1.02 15.86
CA TYR A 46 -20.17 0.98 14.55
C TYR A 46 -20.74 2.34 14.13
N THR A 47 -21.42 3.03 15.04
CA THR A 47 -22.05 4.33 14.79
C THR A 47 -21.04 5.43 14.47
N GLU A 48 -19.84 5.37 15.05
CA GLU A 48 -18.76 6.31 14.75
C GLU A 48 -18.25 6.09 13.32
N PHE A 49 -18.01 4.83 12.95
CA PHE A 49 -17.62 4.48 11.57
C PHE A 49 -18.70 4.87 10.56
N SER A 50 -19.96 4.56 10.82
CA SER A 50 -21.07 4.88 9.90
C SER A 50 -21.30 6.37 9.74
N SER A 51 -21.01 7.18 10.77
CA SER A 51 -21.16 8.63 10.70
C SER A 51 -20.08 9.32 9.85
N ARG A 52 -18.90 8.69 9.69
CA ARG A 52 -17.74 9.27 9.02
C ARG A 52 -17.49 8.75 7.61
N MET A 53 -18.19 7.68 7.19
CA MET A 53 -17.97 7.06 5.89
C MET A 53 -19.20 7.16 4.99
N PRO A 54 -19.04 7.57 3.72
CA PRO A 54 -20.12 7.69 2.76
C PRO A 54 -20.48 6.34 2.11
N ILE A 55 -20.65 5.29 2.93
CA ILE A 55 -20.99 3.93 2.46
C ILE A 55 -22.24 3.39 3.13
N SER A 56 -22.91 2.43 2.48
CA SER A 56 -24.09 1.80 3.07
C SER A 56 -23.74 0.93 4.28
N HIS A 57 -24.71 0.76 5.19
CA HIS A 57 -24.58 -0.12 6.35
C HIS A 57 -24.16 -1.55 5.97
N ALA A 58 -24.66 -2.08 4.85
CA ALA A 58 -24.30 -3.42 4.39
C ALA A 58 -22.82 -3.50 3.95
N VAL A 59 -22.30 -2.48 3.27
CA VAL A 59 -20.89 -2.42 2.89
C VAL A 59 -20.02 -2.28 4.14
N LEU A 60 -20.40 -1.39 5.06
CA LEU A 60 -19.69 -1.19 6.32
C LEU A 60 -19.59 -2.49 7.14
N SER A 61 -20.72 -3.17 7.36
CA SER A 61 -20.73 -4.43 8.13
C SER A 61 -19.86 -5.50 7.47
N GLY A 62 -19.97 -5.68 6.15
CA GLY A 62 -19.15 -6.66 5.43
C GLY A 62 -17.65 -6.35 5.48
N ARG A 63 -17.27 -5.07 5.54
CA ARG A 63 -15.86 -4.66 5.67
C ARG A 63 -15.32 -4.85 7.07
N LEU A 64 -16.09 -4.51 8.10
CA LEU A 64 -15.72 -4.78 9.48
C LEU A 64 -15.59 -6.30 9.74
N GLU A 65 -16.51 -7.10 9.20
CA GLU A 65 -16.41 -8.57 9.24
C GLU A 65 -15.15 -9.08 8.53
N ALA A 66 -14.80 -8.51 7.38
CA ALA A 66 -13.58 -8.87 6.66
C ALA A 66 -12.31 -8.54 7.46
N LEU A 67 -12.26 -7.36 8.11
CA LEU A 67 -11.15 -6.96 8.98
C LEU A 67 -11.02 -7.86 10.21
N VAL A 68 -12.14 -8.30 10.79
CA VAL A 68 -12.16 -9.27 11.89
C VAL A 68 -11.67 -10.64 11.41
N LYS A 69 -12.18 -11.12 10.27
CA LYS A 69 -11.75 -12.39 9.68
C LYS A 69 -10.26 -12.40 9.31
N ALA A 70 -9.73 -11.28 8.86
CA ALA A 70 -8.32 -11.11 8.54
C ALA A 70 -7.43 -10.92 9.78
N GLY A 71 -8.01 -10.81 10.98
CA GLY A 71 -7.28 -10.66 12.23
C GLY A 71 -6.72 -9.26 12.48
N LEU A 72 -7.17 -8.23 11.75
CA LEU A 72 -6.78 -6.84 11.98
C LEU A 72 -7.63 -6.17 13.08
N MET A 73 -8.84 -6.69 13.31
CA MET A 73 -9.75 -6.21 14.35
C MET A 73 -10.31 -7.38 15.15
N GLU A 74 -10.67 -7.11 16.39
CA GLU A 74 -11.46 -8.00 17.23
C GLU A 74 -12.81 -7.34 17.52
N ARG A 75 -13.89 -8.13 17.42
CA ARG A 75 -15.25 -7.66 17.75
C ARG A 75 -15.55 -8.02 19.19
N HIS A 76 -15.65 -7.02 20.05
CA HIS A 76 -15.98 -7.18 21.47
C HIS A 76 -17.41 -6.72 21.76
N GLU A 77 -18.29 -7.65 22.14
CA GLU A 77 -19.64 -7.33 22.62
C GLU A 77 -19.61 -6.94 24.10
N TYR A 78 -20.01 -5.70 24.41
CA TYR A 78 -20.06 -5.21 25.79
C TYR A 78 -21.49 -5.14 26.35
N GLN A 79 -22.50 -5.30 25.51
CA GLN A 79 -23.90 -5.29 25.90
C GLN A 79 -24.67 -6.28 25.03
N GLN A 80 -25.53 -7.12 25.62
CA GLN A 80 -26.31 -8.11 24.87
C GLN A 80 -27.75 -7.65 24.56
N ARG A 81 -28.29 -6.66 25.28
CA ARG A 81 -29.68 -6.20 25.13
C ARG A 81 -29.81 -4.67 25.29
N PRO A 82 -29.94 -3.91 24.18
CA PRO A 82 -29.67 -4.33 22.78
C PRO A 82 -28.20 -4.72 22.58
N PRO A 83 -27.86 -5.57 21.60
CA PRO A 83 -26.49 -5.94 21.31
C PRO A 83 -25.68 -4.71 20.90
N ARG A 84 -24.57 -4.45 21.62
CA ARG A 84 -23.60 -3.41 21.27
C ARG A 84 -22.21 -4.02 21.24
N ALA A 85 -21.49 -3.72 20.17
CA ALA A 85 -20.14 -4.19 19.95
C ALA A 85 -19.21 -3.02 19.62
N GLU A 86 -17.94 -3.19 19.98
CA GLU A 86 -16.84 -2.37 19.52
C GLU A 86 -15.89 -3.22 18.67
N TYR A 87 -15.20 -2.56 17.76
CA TYR A 87 -14.19 -3.13 16.88
C TYR A 87 -12.84 -2.58 17.31
N LEU A 88 -12.01 -3.44 17.89
CA LEU A 88 -10.73 -3.06 18.50
C LEU A 88 -9.60 -3.52 17.59
N LEU A 89 -8.65 -2.63 17.29
CA LEU A 89 -7.46 -3.05 16.53
C LEU A 89 -6.64 -4.07 17.31
N THR A 90 -6.30 -5.17 16.64
CA THR A 90 -5.27 -6.11 17.08
C THR A 90 -3.87 -5.52 16.86
N ASP A 91 -2.83 -6.22 17.28
CA ASP A 91 -1.45 -5.80 17.00
C ASP A 91 -1.15 -5.73 15.50
N SER A 92 -1.70 -6.66 14.70
CA SER A 92 -1.62 -6.62 13.24
C SER A 92 -2.29 -5.38 12.66
N GLY A 93 -3.49 -5.06 13.15
CA GLY A 93 -4.21 -3.83 12.76
C GLY A 93 -3.43 -2.57 13.11
N ARG A 94 -2.87 -2.49 14.33
CA ARG A 94 -2.03 -1.35 14.77
C ARG A 94 -0.76 -1.21 13.94
N ALA A 95 -0.17 -2.33 13.52
CA ALA A 95 1.02 -2.36 12.69
C ALA A 95 0.81 -1.86 11.25
N THR A 96 -0.43 -1.55 10.84
CA THR A 96 -0.72 -0.87 9.56
C THR A 96 -0.44 0.63 9.60
N TRP A 97 -0.22 1.21 10.78
CA TRP A 97 0.02 2.65 10.93
C TRP A 97 1.14 3.22 10.04
N PRO A 98 2.34 2.60 9.91
CA PRO A 98 3.39 3.12 9.02
C PRO A 98 2.95 3.15 7.56
N ILE A 99 2.13 2.19 7.12
CA ILE A 99 1.61 2.14 5.75
C ILE A 99 0.71 3.37 5.52
N LEU A 100 -0.20 3.65 6.44
CA LEU A 100 -1.11 4.78 6.34
C LEU A 100 -0.38 6.13 6.45
N ALA A 101 0.65 6.24 7.30
CA ALA A 101 1.49 7.43 7.39
C ALA A 101 2.29 7.68 6.09
N ALA A 102 2.80 6.62 5.48
CA ALA A 102 3.49 6.71 4.18
C ALA A 102 2.52 7.11 3.06
N ILE A 103 1.31 6.54 3.01
CA ILE A 103 0.25 6.94 2.07
C ILE A 103 -0.07 8.42 2.25
N TRP A 104 -0.22 8.87 3.50
CA TRP A 104 -0.50 10.26 3.83
C TRP A 104 0.56 11.23 3.32
N GLY A 105 1.84 10.95 3.64
CA GLY A 105 2.97 11.77 3.20
C GLY A 105 3.06 11.83 1.68
N TRP A 106 2.82 10.70 1.01
CA TRP A 106 2.84 10.65 -0.45
C TRP A 106 1.67 11.41 -1.08
N GLU A 107 0.44 11.20 -0.61
CA GLU A 107 -0.76 11.89 -1.11
C GLU A 107 -0.64 13.40 -0.94
N ARG A 108 -0.16 13.88 0.22
CA ARG A 108 0.05 15.31 0.48
C ARG A 108 1.11 15.93 -0.44
N THR A 109 2.11 15.16 -0.85
CA THR A 109 3.24 15.67 -1.63
C THR A 109 3.00 15.61 -3.14
N TRP A 110 2.29 14.58 -3.62
CA TRP A 110 2.25 14.23 -5.05
C TRP A 110 0.86 14.25 -5.69
N VAL A 111 -0.19 14.47 -4.91
CA VAL A 111 -1.57 14.52 -5.40
C VAL A 111 -2.09 15.94 -5.23
N ASP A 112 -2.47 16.59 -6.32
CA ASP A 112 -2.89 17.99 -6.31
C ASP A 112 -4.37 18.17 -5.91
N GLU A 113 -5.22 17.19 -6.26
CA GLU A 113 -6.66 17.21 -5.99
C GLU A 113 -7.03 16.15 -4.95
N HIS A 114 -7.33 16.59 -3.73
CA HIS A 114 -7.89 15.74 -2.69
C HIS A 114 -9.40 15.98 -2.56
N SER A 115 -10.19 14.91 -2.56
CA SER A 115 -11.62 14.95 -2.24
C SER A 115 -11.90 14.99 -0.73
N TYR A 116 -10.85 15.01 0.09
CA TYR A 116 -10.87 14.97 1.55
C TYR A 116 -9.64 15.69 2.11
N GLU A 117 -9.71 16.16 3.35
CA GLU A 117 -8.61 16.91 3.96
C GLU A 117 -7.39 16.01 4.25
N THR A 118 -6.22 16.51 3.85
CA THR A 118 -4.89 15.92 4.10
C THR A 118 -4.03 16.87 4.95
N PRO A 119 -4.45 17.23 6.20
CA PRO A 119 -3.68 18.15 7.03
C PRO A 119 -2.24 17.68 7.28
N PRO A 120 -1.35 18.60 7.64
CA PRO A 120 0.03 18.27 7.92
C PRO A 120 0.15 17.30 9.10
N MET A 121 1.08 16.36 8.98
CA MET A 121 1.54 15.58 10.13
C MET A 121 2.54 16.43 10.91
N ARG A 122 2.30 16.65 12.20
CA ARG A 122 3.29 17.31 13.06
C ARG A 122 3.97 16.28 13.95
N HIS A 123 5.29 16.28 13.98
CA HIS A 123 6.02 15.43 14.90
C HIS A 123 6.00 16.06 16.30
N VAL A 124 5.47 15.33 17.28
CA VAL A 124 5.28 15.82 18.65
C VAL A 124 6.61 16.24 19.29
N THR A 125 7.69 15.48 19.07
CA THR A 125 8.98 15.75 19.71
C THR A 125 9.63 17.02 19.17
N CYS A 126 9.67 17.23 17.84
CA CYS A 126 10.36 18.37 17.24
C CYS A 126 9.44 19.55 16.88
N GLY A 127 8.12 19.38 16.91
CA GLY A 127 7.11 20.40 16.61
C GLY A 127 6.93 20.75 15.13
N ASN A 128 7.79 20.23 14.26
CA ASN A 128 7.74 20.51 12.83
C ASN A 128 6.62 19.74 12.13
N GLU A 129 6.08 20.34 11.07
CA GLU A 129 5.39 19.59 10.03
C GLU A 129 6.38 18.66 9.34
N ILE A 130 6.01 17.41 9.10
CA ILE A 130 6.92 16.36 8.64
C ILE A 130 6.36 15.62 7.43
N THR A 131 7.27 15.15 6.58
CA THR A 131 7.02 14.06 5.64
C THR A 131 7.79 12.82 6.09
N PRO A 132 7.14 11.66 6.32
CA PRO A 132 7.82 10.46 6.76
C PRO A 132 8.82 9.95 5.72
N VAL A 133 10.04 9.66 6.16
CA VAL A 133 11.10 9.11 5.30
C VAL A 133 11.31 7.65 5.66
N LEU A 134 11.37 6.78 4.65
CA LEU A 134 11.76 5.39 4.84
C LEU A 134 13.26 5.31 5.12
N VAL A 135 13.63 4.75 6.27
CA VAL A 135 15.01 4.49 6.64
C VAL A 135 15.24 3.01 6.93
N CYS A 136 16.48 2.56 6.79
CA CYS A 136 16.90 1.23 7.24
C CYS A 136 16.98 1.20 8.77
N ARG A 137 16.31 0.24 9.41
CA ARG A 137 16.36 0.08 10.88
C ARG A 137 17.77 -0.10 11.43
N GLU A 138 18.68 -0.73 10.69
CA GLU A 138 20.02 -1.04 11.19
C GLU A 138 20.96 0.18 11.19
N CYS A 139 20.96 0.96 10.11
CA CYS A 139 21.91 2.07 9.93
C CYS A 139 21.26 3.46 9.89
N HIS A 140 19.93 3.53 9.98
CA HIS A 140 19.12 4.76 9.96
C HIS A 140 19.32 5.64 8.71
N GLN A 141 19.94 5.14 7.65
CA GLN A 141 20.05 5.87 6.38
C GLN A 141 18.74 5.80 5.59
N PRO A 142 18.36 6.88 4.88
CA PRO A 142 17.24 6.86 3.93
C PRO A 142 17.42 5.78 2.87
N VAL A 143 16.32 5.12 2.50
CA VAL A 143 16.32 4.01 1.55
C VAL A 143 15.28 4.24 0.45
N GLY A 144 15.76 4.27 -0.80
CA GLY A 144 14.95 4.11 -2.00
C GLY A 144 15.06 2.70 -2.58
N VAL A 145 14.27 2.43 -3.63
CA VAL A 145 14.26 1.13 -4.30
C VAL A 145 15.64 0.74 -4.85
N GLN A 146 16.42 1.71 -5.32
CA GLN A 146 17.76 1.51 -5.86
C GLN A 146 18.79 1.13 -4.79
N ASP A 147 18.50 1.37 -3.52
CA ASP A 147 19.41 1.11 -2.40
C ASP A 147 19.28 -0.33 -1.88
N LEU A 148 18.36 -1.12 -2.45
CA LEU A 148 18.13 -2.50 -2.08
C LEU A 148 18.67 -3.48 -3.14
N ASP A 149 19.25 -4.57 -2.65
CA ASP A 149 19.38 -5.83 -3.38
C ASP A 149 18.23 -6.73 -2.94
N THR A 150 17.24 -6.91 -3.81
CA THR A 150 16.01 -7.67 -3.53
C THR A 150 16.05 -8.98 -4.26
N ALA A 151 15.81 -10.15 -3.66
CA ALA A 151 15.66 -11.42 -4.35
C ALA A 151 14.37 -12.11 -3.94
N TRP A 152 13.89 -13.07 -4.74
CA TRP A 152 12.81 -13.95 -4.31
C TRP A 152 13.31 -14.84 -3.16
N GLY A 153 12.55 -14.87 -2.08
CA GLY A 153 12.70 -15.87 -1.02
C GLY A 153 11.97 -17.17 -1.38
N PRO A 154 11.94 -18.15 -0.48
CA PRO A 154 11.43 -19.49 -0.77
C PRO A 154 9.94 -19.53 -1.14
N SER A 155 9.12 -18.63 -0.59
CA SER A 155 7.68 -18.50 -0.92
C SER A 155 7.41 -17.46 -2.02
N GLY A 156 8.47 -16.94 -2.65
CA GLY A 156 8.43 -15.86 -3.63
C GLY A 156 7.79 -16.25 -4.98
N GLY A 157 7.87 -15.30 -5.92
CA GLY A 157 7.35 -15.44 -7.27
C GLY A 157 6.10 -14.59 -7.50
N TRP A 158 5.91 -14.14 -8.75
CA TRP A 158 4.82 -13.23 -9.11
C TRP A 158 3.46 -13.84 -8.86
N ARG A 159 3.26 -15.10 -9.28
CA ARG A 159 1.98 -15.81 -9.13
C ARG A 159 1.58 -15.99 -7.67
N SER A 160 2.55 -16.30 -6.80
CA SER A 160 2.32 -16.47 -5.35
C SER A 160 1.97 -15.15 -4.67
N SER A 161 2.44 -14.02 -5.22
CA SER A 161 2.34 -12.69 -4.60
C SER A 161 1.16 -11.84 -5.07
N VAL A 162 0.46 -12.25 -6.14
CA VAL A 162 -0.73 -11.55 -6.63
C VAL A 162 -1.94 -11.87 -5.73
N PRO A 163 -2.70 -10.87 -5.26
CA PRO A 163 -3.90 -11.11 -4.46
C PRO A 163 -4.93 -12.01 -5.15
N GLU A 164 -5.35 -13.08 -4.48
CA GLU A 164 -6.41 -13.97 -4.99
C GLU A 164 -7.76 -13.25 -5.05
N VAL A 165 -8.06 -12.47 -4.01
CA VAL A 165 -9.31 -11.72 -3.91
C VAL A 165 -9.29 -10.55 -4.88
N THR A 166 -10.22 -10.56 -5.84
CA THR A 166 -10.52 -9.35 -6.60
C THR A 166 -11.24 -8.39 -5.67
N THR A 167 -10.62 -7.26 -5.34
CA THR A 167 -11.35 -6.11 -4.82
C THR A 167 -12.25 -5.63 -5.95
N ARG A 168 -13.47 -6.17 -5.97
CA ARG A 168 -14.48 -5.82 -6.97
C ARG A 168 -14.87 -4.37 -6.69
N ARG A 169 -14.16 -3.41 -7.28
CA ARG A 169 -14.72 -2.08 -7.53
C ARG A 169 -15.94 -2.34 -8.40
N ARG A 170 -17.12 -2.39 -7.77
CA ARG A 170 -18.37 -2.34 -8.53
C ARG A 170 -18.24 -1.07 -9.35
N SER A 171 -18.30 -1.21 -10.68
CA SER A 171 -18.29 -0.11 -11.63
C SER A 171 -19.12 1.02 -11.05
N SER A 172 -18.55 2.21 -10.95
CA SER A 172 -19.32 3.44 -10.79
C SER A 172 -20.47 3.34 -11.79
N THR A 173 -21.68 3.10 -11.28
CA THR A 173 -22.88 3.16 -12.10
C THR A 173 -22.82 4.51 -12.80
N ARG A 174 -23.04 4.50 -14.11
CA ARG A 174 -23.06 5.66 -14.99
C ARG A 174 -24.31 6.50 -14.69
N GLY A 175 -24.41 6.99 -13.45
CA GLY A 175 -25.58 7.63 -12.86
C GLY A 175 -25.19 8.38 -11.58
N THR A 176 -25.06 9.70 -11.72
CA THR A 176 -25.36 10.71 -10.68
C THR A 176 -24.74 10.53 -9.29
N ALA A 177 -23.49 10.08 -9.18
CA ALA A 177 -22.68 10.23 -7.97
C ALA A 177 -21.43 11.06 -8.29
N VAL A 178 -21.57 12.38 -8.24
CA VAL A 178 -20.43 13.28 -8.16
C VAL A 178 -19.78 13.05 -6.78
N GLY A 179 -18.48 12.73 -6.75
CA GLY A 179 -17.56 13.50 -5.90
C GLY A 179 -16.91 12.91 -4.64
N HIS A 180 -16.95 11.61 -4.34
CA HIS A 180 -16.21 11.09 -3.17
C HIS A 180 -15.42 9.81 -3.48
N THR A 181 -14.37 9.93 -4.29
CA THR A 181 -13.30 8.90 -4.34
C THR A 181 -12.18 9.37 -3.44
N PHE A 182 -11.90 8.63 -2.39
CA PHE A 182 -10.78 8.91 -1.51
C PHE A 182 -9.52 8.20 -2.01
N TYR A 183 -8.37 8.83 -1.82
CA TYR A 183 -7.08 8.39 -2.33
C TYR A 183 -7.11 7.96 -3.81
N PRO A 184 -7.54 8.81 -4.77
CA PRO A 184 -7.70 8.39 -6.16
C PRO A 184 -6.41 7.78 -6.73
N ASP A 185 -5.26 8.32 -6.40
CA ASP A 185 -3.98 7.88 -6.94
C ASP A 185 -3.41 6.68 -6.17
N THR A 186 -3.54 6.64 -4.84
CA THR A 186 -3.27 5.41 -4.08
C THR A 186 -4.15 4.27 -4.59
N MET A 187 -5.41 4.52 -4.94
CA MET A 187 -6.34 3.51 -5.45
C MET A 187 -6.06 3.12 -6.90
N ALA A 188 -5.41 3.96 -7.70
CA ALA A 188 -4.85 3.55 -8.98
C ALA A 188 -3.80 2.43 -8.79
N ILE A 189 -3.07 2.45 -7.67
CA ILE A 189 -2.04 1.47 -7.30
C ILE A 189 -2.60 0.27 -6.50
N PHE A 190 -3.33 0.50 -5.41
CA PHE A 190 -3.85 -0.53 -4.50
C PHE A 190 -5.22 -1.08 -4.91
N GLY A 191 -6.09 -0.25 -5.50
CA GLY A 191 -7.50 -0.57 -5.77
C GLY A 191 -7.73 -1.64 -6.84
N ASN A 192 -6.65 -2.17 -7.41
CA ASN A 192 -6.67 -3.31 -8.32
C ASN A 192 -5.51 -4.24 -8.01
N ARG A 193 -5.80 -5.53 -7.80
CA ARG A 193 -4.78 -6.56 -7.50
C ARG A 193 -3.60 -6.59 -8.47
N TRP A 194 -3.82 -6.22 -9.73
CA TRP A 194 -2.80 -6.21 -10.76
C TRP A 194 -2.01 -4.91 -10.79
N SER A 195 -2.59 -3.78 -10.38
CA SER A 195 -1.86 -2.52 -10.26
C SER A 195 -0.72 -2.65 -9.25
N TRP A 196 -0.94 -3.32 -8.12
CA TRP A 196 0.12 -3.65 -7.17
C TRP A 196 1.23 -4.49 -7.81
N ALA A 197 0.88 -5.60 -8.46
CA ALA A 197 1.86 -6.50 -9.08
C ALA A 197 2.66 -5.79 -10.18
N LEU A 198 2.01 -4.90 -10.94
CA LEU A 198 2.66 -4.04 -11.93
C LEU A 198 3.64 -3.06 -11.28
N MET A 199 3.25 -2.41 -10.18
CA MET A 199 4.14 -1.52 -9.44
C MET A 199 5.36 -2.25 -8.89
N GLY A 200 5.17 -3.43 -8.29
CA GLY A 200 6.27 -4.27 -7.84
C GLY A 200 7.22 -4.65 -8.97
N ALA A 201 6.68 -5.10 -10.12
CA ALA A 201 7.48 -5.43 -11.29
C ALA A 201 8.24 -4.21 -11.85
N ALA A 202 7.58 -3.04 -11.92
CA ALA A 202 8.20 -1.80 -12.39
C ALA A 202 9.32 -1.30 -11.46
N LEU A 203 9.16 -1.48 -10.15
CA LEU A 203 10.18 -1.18 -9.13
C LEU A 203 11.39 -2.11 -9.23
N LEU A 204 11.15 -3.40 -9.51
CA LEU A 204 12.22 -4.37 -9.78
C LEU A 204 12.87 -4.21 -11.17
N GLY A 205 12.40 -3.26 -11.98
CA GLY A 205 13.02 -2.88 -13.23
C GLY A 205 12.42 -3.52 -14.48
N VAL A 206 11.25 -4.17 -14.38
CA VAL A 206 10.48 -4.58 -15.57
C VAL A 206 9.99 -3.33 -16.30
N ARG A 207 10.30 -3.21 -17.60
CA ARG A 207 9.98 -1.99 -18.37
C ARG A 207 9.15 -2.26 -19.61
N ARG A 208 9.14 -3.48 -20.16
CA ARG A 208 8.50 -3.76 -21.45
C ARG A 208 7.17 -4.46 -21.28
N PHE A 209 6.24 -4.18 -22.19
CA PHE A 209 4.90 -4.81 -22.19
C PHE A 209 4.97 -6.34 -22.12
N SER A 210 5.79 -6.96 -22.99
CA SER A 210 5.95 -8.42 -23.03
C SER A 210 6.59 -9.00 -21.78
N GLU A 211 7.43 -8.23 -21.07
CA GLU A 211 8.03 -8.66 -19.80
C GLU A 211 6.99 -8.65 -18.69
N PHE A 212 6.17 -7.58 -18.60
CA PHE A 212 5.05 -7.53 -17.66
C PHE A 212 4.04 -8.66 -17.92
N GLU A 213 3.69 -8.89 -19.18
CA GLU A 213 2.78 -9.98 -19.57
C GLU A 213 3.32 -11.34 -19.13
N SER A 214 4.61 -11.61 -19.41
CA SER A 214 5.27 -12.86 -19.04
C SER A 214 5.37 -13.05 -17.53
N ALA A 215 5.80 -12.03 -16.78
CA ALA A 215 5.97 -12.10 -15.34
C ALA A 215 4.62 -12.27 -14.60
N LEU A 216 3.62 -11.48 -14.98
CA LEU A 216 2.36 -11.40 -14.24
C LEU A 216 1.29 -12.37 -14.75
N GLY A 217 1.47 -12.97 -15.93
CA GLY A 217 0.47 -13.84 -16.55
C GLY A 217 -0.84 -13.12 -16.88
N LEU A 218 -0.76 -11.82 -17.16
CA LEU A 218 -1.90 -10.94 -17.41
C LEU A 218 -2.38 -11.04 -18.87
N PRO A 219 -3.71 -11.09 -19.15
CA PRO A 219 -4.21 -10.89 -20.50
C PRO A 219 -3.78 -9.52 -21.05
N PRO A 220 -3.36 -9.40 -22.33
CA PRO A 220 -2.88 -8.14 -22.91
C PRO A 220 -3.82 -6.96 -22.75
N SER A 221 -5.12 -7.18 -22.90
CA SER A 221 -6.15 -6.14 -22.75
C SER A 221 -6.20 -5.56 -21.34
N LEU A 222 -6.06 -6.43 -20.32
CA LEU A 222 -6.04 -6.02 -18.93
C LEU A 222 -4.74 -5.29 -18.59
N LEU A 223 -3.60 -5.80 -19.04
CA LEU A 223 -2.30 -5.14 -18.89
C LEU A 223 -2.32 -3.73 -19.51
N SER A 224 -2.80 -3.61 -20.74
CA SER A 224 -2.94 -2.32 -21.44
C SER A 224 -3.82 -1.34 -20.64
N SER A 225 -4.98 -1.80 -20.16
CA SER A 225 -5.85 -0.97 -19.32
C SER A 225 -5.15 -0.49 -18.04
N ARG A 226 -4.43 -1.38 -17.34
CA ARG A 226 -3.74 -1.00 -16.10
C ARG A 226 -2.58 -0.04 -16.35
N LEU A 227 -1.78 -0.26 -17.38
CA LEU A 227 -0.70 0.65 -17.77
C LEU A 227 -1.26 2.02 -18.18
N SER A 228 -2.39 2.08 -18.87
CA SER A 228 -3.07 3.35 -19.18
C SER A 228 -3.48 4.08 -17.91
N THR A 229 -4.16 3.41 -16.98
CA THR A 229 -4.56 4.02 -15.70
C THR A 229 -3.35 4.54 -14.92
N LEU A 230 -2.29 3.75 -14.77
CA LEU A 230 -1.09 4.21 -14.06
C LEU A 230 -0.43 5.43 -14.73
N ARG A 231 -0.51 5.55 -16.06
CA ARG A 231 -0.04 6.74 -16.78
C ARG A 231 -0.95 7.94 -16.62
N GLU A 232 -2.26 7.75 -16.67
CA GLU A 232 -3.26 8.79 -16.44
C GLU A 232 -3.09 9.44 -15.07
N HIS A 233 -2.69 8.65 -14.06
CA HIS A 233 -2.39 9.14 -12.70
C HIS A 233 -0.92 9.60 -12.52
N GLY A 234 -0.12 9.66 -13.59
CA GLY A 234 1.27 10.13 -13.55
C GLY A 234 2.22 9.22 -12.76
N ILE A 235 1.88 7.95 -12.56
CA ILE A 235 2.70 6.96 -11.84
C ILE A 235 3.76 6.34 -12.77
N LEU A 236 3.37 6.10 -14.02
CA LEU A 236 4.25 5.59 -15.08
C LEU A 236 4.26 6.54 -16.26
N ASP A 237 5.39 6.62 -16.95
CA ASP A 237 5.51 7.24 -18.26
C ASP A 237 5.88 6.20 -19.31
N GLN A 238 5.42 6.43 -20.53
CA GLN A 238 5.82 5.66 -21.70
C GLN A 238 6.92 6.41 -22.44
N VAL A 239 8.12 5.84 -22.45
CA VAL A 239 9.29 6.38 -23.15
C VAL A 239 9.49 5.59 -24.44
N THR A 240 9.41 6.27 -25.57
CA THR A 240 9.81 5.74 -26.88
C THR A 240 11.24 6.15 -27.20
N GLY A 241 12.02 5.25 -27.78
CA GLY A 241 13.37 5.55 -28.23
C GLY A 241 13.42 6.57 -29.38
N GLU A 242 14.62 7.01 -29.74
CA GLU A 242 14.86 7.96 -30.84
C GLU A 242 14.45 7.40 -32.21
N SER A 243 14.42 6.08 -32.34
CA SER A 243 13.97 5.38 -33.54
C SER A 243 12.54 4.85 -33.39
N SER A 244 11.72 5.05 -34.43
CA SER A 244 10.37 4.46 -34.53
C SER A 244 10.36 2.92 -34.49
N ALA A 245 11.51 2.26 -34.62
CA ALA A 245 11.65 0.81 -34.51
C ALA A 245 11.81 0.32 -33.06
N GLU A 246 12.13 1.21 -32.11
CA GLU A 246 12.28 0.84 -30.71
C GLU A 246 10.92 0.65 -30.05
N ARG A 247 10.77 -0.49 -29.36
CA ARG A 247 9.55 -0.77 -28.60
C ARG A 247 9.49 0.17 -27.39
N PRO A 248 8.31 0.72 -27.07
CA PRO A 248 8.15 1.61 -25.93
C PRO A 248 8.47 0.91 -24.61
N GLU A 249 9.08 1.65 -23.70
CA GLU A 249 9.33 1.26 -22.32
C GLU A 249 8.39 2.02 -21.38
N TYR A 250 7.95 1.36 -20.31
CA TYR A 250 7.16 1.95 -19.24
C TYR A 250 8.09 2.16 -18.03
N ARG A 251 8.27 3.41 -17.63
CA ARG A 251 9.18 3.81 -16.54
C ARG A 251 8.40 4.49 -15.43
N LEU A 252 8.77 4.23 -14.19
CA LEU A 252 8.21 4.96 -13.05
C LEU A 252 8.64 6.41 -13.13
N THR A 253 7.70 7.32 -12.92
CA THR A 253 7.96 8.74 -12.72
C THR A 253 8.54 8.97 -11.33
N GLU A 254 8.91 10.21 -11.00
CA GLU A 254 9.29 10.57 -9.62
C GLU A 254 8.14 10.30 -8.64
N LYS A 255 6.90 10.64 -9.02
CA LYS A 255 5.68 10.32 -8.27
C LYS A 255 5.51 8.83 -8.02
N GLY A 256 5.72 8.01 -9.05
CA GLY A 256 5.63 6.54 -8.93
C GLY A 256 6.73 5.93 -8.06
N LEU A 257 7.96 6.46 -8.14
CA LEU A 257 9.07 6.05 -7.26
C LEU A 257 8.86 6.48 -5.82
N ALA A 258 8.28 7.67 -5.59
CA ALA A 258 8.00 8.18 -4.25
C ALA A 258 6.96 7.35 -3.49
N PHE A 259 6.22 6.47 -4.16
CA PHE A 259 5.30 5.52 -3.52
C PHE A 259 6.01 4.31 -2.87
N PHE A 260 7.31 4.14 -3.14
CA PHE A 260 8.10 3.02 -2.63
C PHE A 260 8.02 2.79 -1.10
N PRO A 261 8.01 3.82 -0.23
CA PRO A 261 7.81 3.63 1.21
C PRO A 261 6.54 2.86 1.55
N VAL A 262 5.42 3.13 0.86
CA VAL A 262 4.16 2.41 1.08
C VAL A 262 4.31 0.94 0.73
N ILE A 263 4.98 0.66 -0.40
CA ILE A 263 5.27 -0.69 -0.90
C ILE A 263 6.13 -1.46 0.11
N ALA A 264 7.24 -0.87 0.55
CA ALA A 264 8.16 -1.48 1.50
C ALA A 264 7.51 -1.75 2.88
N MET A 265 6.74 -0.78 3.41
CA MET A 265 6.01 -0.97 4.67
C MET A 265 4.96 -2.07 4.56
N THR A 266 4.29 -2.18 3.41
CA THR A 266 3.28 -3.22 3.21
C THR A 266 3.92 -4.61 3.10
N ILE A 267 5.05 -4.74 2.41
CA ILE A 267 5.83 -5.99 2.35
C ILE A 267 6.21 -6.43 3.77
N GLY A 268 6.88 -5.56 4.54
CA GLY A 268 7.32 -5.91 5.89
C GLY A 268 6.17 -6.24 6.85
N TRP A 269 5.03 -5.54 6.72
CA TRP A 269 3.83 -5.87 7.48
C TRP A 269 3.23 -7.23 7.07
N ALA A 270 3.13 -7.48 5.76
CA ALA A 270 2.53 -8.70 5.23
C ALA A 270 3.34 -9.94 5.63
N GLU A 271 4.66 -9.90 5.42
CA GLU A 271 5.58 -10.98 5.81
C GLU A 271 5.51 -11.27 7.32
N ARG A 272 5.35 -10.25 8.15
CA ARG A 272 5.27 -10.43 9.61
C ARG A 272 3.95 -11.06 10.08
N TRP A 273 2.82 -10.68 9.48
CA TRP A 273 1.49 -11.01 10.01
C TRP A 273 0.73 -12.08 9.23
N PHE A 274 1.20 -12.42 8.03
CA PHE A 274 0.61 -13.47 7.19
C PHE A 274 1.62 -14.55 6.81
N ASP A 275 2.71 -14.69 7.59
CA ASP A 275 3.68 -15.78 7.43
C ASP A 275 2.97 -17.14 7.43
N THR A 276 3.24 -17.94 6.41
CA THR A 276 2.71 -19.31 6.25
C THR A 276 3.68 -20.37 6.76
N GLY A 277 4.88 -19.99 7.20
CA GLY A 277 5.96 -20.88 7.60
C GLY A 277 6.83 -21.36 6.43
N ASP A 278 6.52 -20.94 5.20
CA ASP A 278 7.27 -21.27 3.98
C ASP A 278 8.48 -20.35 3.75
N GLY A 279 8.76 -19.44 4.69
CA GLY A 279 9.78 -18.40 4.56
C GLY A 279 9.29 -17.16 3.79
N PRO A 280 10.11 -16.10 3.73
CA PRO A 280 9.69 -14.83 3.17
C PRO A 280 9.50 -14.92 1.66
N ALA A 281 8.59 -14.11 1.12
CA ALA A 281 8.43 -14.01 -0.33
C ALA A 281 9.58 -13.21 -0.95
N LEU A 282 10.07 -12.19 -0.25
CA LEU A 282 11.21 -11.36 -0.68
C LEU A 282 12.31 -11.35 0.38
N VAL A 283 13.56 -11.50 -0.06
CA VAL A 283 14.75 -11.26 0.75
C VAL A 283 15.37 -9.95 0.27
N GLN A 284 15.46 -8.96 1.14
CA GLN A 284 16.00 -7.64 0.80
C GLN A 284 17.23 -7.37 1.64
N THR A 285 18.32 -6.95 1.00
CA THR A 285 19.55 -6.51 1.66
C THR A 285 19.75 -5.03 1.35
N HIS A 286 20.02 -4.23 2.37
CA HIS A 286 20.36 -2.83 2.16
C HIS A 286 21.81 -2.72 1.68
N ARG A 287 22.02 -2.15 0.48
CA ARG A 287 23.33 -2.14 -0.20
C ARG A 287 24.43 -1.45 0.62
N SER A 288 24.08 -0.37 1.34
CA SER A 288 25.09 0.44 2.02
C SER A 288 25.59 -0.18 3.34
N CYS A 289 24.72 -0.83 4.12
CA CYS A 289 25.12 -1.48 5.38
C CYS A 289 25.29 -2.99 5.28
N GLY A 290 24.81 -3.62 4.21
CA GLY A 290 24.89 -5.08 4.00
C GLY A 290 23.96 -5.92 4.87
N ALA A 291 23.14 -5.29 5.73
CA ALA A 291 22.19 -5.98 6.59
C ALA A 291 20.89 -6.32 5.85
N GLU A 292 20.17 -7.33 6.36
CA GLU A 292 18.80 -7.61 5.95
C GLU A 292 17.92 -6.38 6.20
N PHE A 293 17.25 -5.92 5.14
CA PHE A 293 16.52 -4.68 5.15
C PHE A 293 15.20 -4.83 5.90
N HIS A 294 15.12 -4.12 7.02
CA HIS A 294 13.88 -3.85 7.74
C HIS A 294 13.64 -2.35 7.73
N GLY A 295 12.59 -1.90 7.04
CA GLY A 295 12.24 -0.50 6.97
C GLY A 295 11.53 0.00 8.23
N VAL A 296 11.82 1.24 8.62
CA VAL A 296 11.02 2.04 9.56
C VAL A 296 10.83 3.44 9.00
N LEU A 297 9.84 4.18 9.50
CA LEU A 297 9.65 5.58 9.15
C LEU A 297 10.36 6.47 10.16
N ALA A 298 11.05 7.49 9.67
CA ALA A 298 11.72 8.51 10.48
C ALA A 298 11.25 9.92 10.09
N CYS A 299 11.41 10.85 11.03
CA CYS A 299 11.18 12.27 10.81
C CYS A 299 12.25 12.85 9.86
N ASP A 300 11.84 13.51 8.79
CA ASP A 300 12.71 14.26 7.86
C ASP A 300 13.48 15.42 8.50
N HIS A 301 13.00 15.94 9.64
CA HIS A 301 13.63 17.06 10.34
C HIS A 301 14.62 16.66 11.44
N CYS A 302 14.30 15.65 12.25
CA CYS A 302 15.12 15.28 13.42
C CYS A 302 15.69 13.86 13.36
N GLY A 303 15.28 13.04 12.38
CA GLY A 303 15.77 11.67 12.19
C GLY A 303 15.24 10.64 13.19
N GLU A 304 14.38 11.04 14.14
CA GLU A 304 13.79 10.11 15.11
C GLU A 304 12.74 9.20 14.45
N ASP A 305 12.67 7.95 14.93
CA ASP A 305 11.67 6.97 14.52
C ASP A 305 10.25 7.48 14.79
N LEU A 306 9.41 7.44 13.76
CA LEU A 306 8.01 7.80 13.87
C LEU A 306 7.17 6.63 14.35
N ARG A 307 6.25 6.92 15.26
CA ARG A 307 5.23 6.01 15.78
C ARG A 307 3.89 6.74 15.81
N GLY A 308 2.78 6.01 15.87
CA GLY A 308 1.45 6.65 15.89
C GLY A 308 1.26 7.63 17.03
N THR A 309 1.91 7.43 18.17
CA THR A 309 1.86 8.35 19.32
C THR A 309 2.80 9.55 19.19
N SER A 310 3.74 9.56 18.24
CA SER A 310 4.65 10.68 18.02
C SER A 310 4.19 11.62 16.91
N ILE A 311 3.06 11.34 16.26
CA ILE A 311 2.45 12.23 15.28
C ILE A 311 1.18 12.84 15.86
N ASP A 312 1.15 14.17 15.89
CA ASP A 312 -0.04 14.93 16.15
C ASP A 312 -0.82 15.13 14.85
N LEU A 313 -2.07 14.67 14.88
CA LEU A 313 -3.06 14.80 13.81
C LEU A 313 -4.27 15.63 14.26
N SER A 314 -4.18 16.37 15.37
CA SER A 314 -5.27 17.19 15.92
C SER A 314 -5.86 18.20 14.92
N ALA A 315 -5.10 18.59 13.90
CA ALA A 315 -5.60 19.34 12.74
C ALA A 315 -6.69 18.60 11.93
N LEU A 316 -6.94 17.31 12.18
CA LEU A 316 -8.08 16.54 11.65
C LEU A 316 -9.38 16.75 12.44
N ASP A 317 -9.32 17.20 13.69
CA ASP A 317 -10.49 17.32 14.58
C ASP A 317 -11.15 18.72 14.50
N GLU A 318 -10.46 19.73 13.96
CA GLU A 318 -10.94 21.12 13.93
C GLU A 318 -12.02 21.41 12.85
N THR A 319 -12.29 20.46 11.95
CA THR A 319 -13.20 20.65 10.79
C THR A 319 -14.29 19.59 10.68
N THR A 320 -14.92 19.24 11.82
CA THR A 320 -16.20 18.49 11.82
C THR A 320 -17.39 19.40 11.53
#